data_AF-A0A2N2ZBK9-F1
#
_entry.id   AF-A0A2N2ZBK9-F1
#
_cell.length_a   1.000
_cell.length_b   1.000
_cell.length_c   1.000
_cell.angle_alpha   90.00
_cell.angle_beta   90.00
_cell.angle_gamma   90.00
#
_symmetry.space_group_name_H-M   'P 1'
#
loop_
_entity.id
_entity.type
_entity.pdbx_description
1 polymer ?
#
loop_
_entity_poly.entity_id
_entity_poly.type
_entity_poly.pdbx_seq_one_letter_code
_entity_poly.pdbx_strand_id
1 'polypeptide(L)'
;FNYAAYAFRTKDFGKTWERIADDTQIKSYVLSILEDTENPNLMFLGADDGLYVSFDAGKNWNKWTAGFPTVTAMDLVIQPREQDLAIGTFGRAFYILDDIRPLRSIAQNKDILNNNIKLFEPPTAYLATYQQPSGSRFGADAEFNGENRPSGAMIAYYFKSKEDKSTEKVEEADVKDKKPKKDSIQLDVYDGDRLIRTLKQVAPEDNGLQRMYWGLDEKSADRPSRTLRKSNREFGGQDVLPGTYKLKITYKDQSDETTVKVEVDPRLKPSFADLKSKYDAAKLLDGFSESAAKATKQLAESRQTADDLQKDFAKADKEKYKTEIQSSKDIIKKIDELLDLYFGKEDKRQGIVRSPLPNVTNRIFGASRYVRSRNGAVTATEQRLIDQAKDELNQALEKTNTFFETVWPVYKNSVQDKLPSPFKETQLINKN
;
A
#
# COMPACT_ATOMS: atom_id res chain seq x y z
N PHE A 1 0.20 -23.69 -47.01
CA PHE A 1 0.39 -22.39 -46.34
C PHE A 1 1.78 -22.38 -45.71
N ASN A 2 2.49 -21.26 -45.80
CA ASN A 2 3.82 -21.08 -45.22
C ASN A 2 3.65 -20.30 -43.91
N TYR A 3 3.98 -20.92 -42.77
CA TYR A 3 3.87 -20.32 -41.44
C TYR A 3 5.23 -19.99 -40.83
N ALA A 4 6.29 -20.01 -41.64
CA ALA A 4 7.63 -19.68 -41.20
C ALA A 4 7.74 -18.21 -40.77
N ALA A 5 8.58 -17.96 -39.76
CA ALA A 5 8.85 -16.64 -39.23
C ALA A 5 9.82 -15.90 -40.14
N TYR A 6 9.42 -14.77 -40.72
CA TYR A 6 10.29 -13.95 -41.56
C TYR A 6 10.39 -12.54 -40.99
N ALA A 7 11.55 -12.22 -40.43
CA ALA A 7 11.94 -10.83 -40.19
C ALA A 7 13.39 -10.66 -40.66
N PHE A 8 13.65 -9.60 -41.40
CA PHE A 8 14.97 -9.29 -41.95
C PHE A 8 15.36 -7.86 -41.56
N ARG A 9 16.66 -7.66 -41.36
CA ARG A 9 17.26 -6.36 -41.06
C ARG A 9 18.29 -6.01 -42.12
N THR A 10 18.33 -4.73 -42.47
CA THR A 10 19.43 -4.12 -43.21
C THR A 10 20.10 -3.05 -42.36
N LYS A 11 21.41 -2.86 -42.52
CA LYS A 11 22.20 -1.78 -41.91
C LYS A 11 22.85 -0.87 -42.94
N ASP A 12 22.55 -1.08 -44.21
CA ASP A 12 23.25 -0.48 -45.34
C ASP A 12 22.28 0.02 -46.42
N PHE A 13 21.13 0.54 -45.96
CA PHE A 13 20.07 1.09 -46.81
C PHE A 13 19.52 0.08 -47.84
N GLY A 14 19.43 -1.19 -47.44
CA GLY A 14 18.79 -2.26 -48.22
C GLY A 14 19.71 -3.00 -49.19
N LYS A 15 21.03 -2.76 -49.14
CA LYS A 15 21.98 -3.47 -50.01
C LYS A 15 22.17 -4.92 -49.56
N THR A 16 22.19 -5.17 -48.26
CA THR A 16 22.25 -6.51 -47.67
C THR A 16 21.17 -6.68 -46.60
N TRP A 17 20.68 -7.92 -46.50
CA TRP A 17 19.63 -8.32 -45.57
C TRP A 17 20.06 -9.53 -44.76
N GLU A 18 19.93 -9.44 -43.45
CA GLU A 18 20.18 -10.49 -42.49
C GLU A 18 18.83 -10.95 -41.90
N ARG A 19 18.56 -12.25 -41.89
CA ARG A 19 17.37 -12.79 -41.22
C ARG A 19 17.58 -12.72 -39.71
N ILE A 20 16.68 -12.02 -39.00
CA ILE A 20 16.74 -11.82 -37.55
C ILE A 20 15.63 -12.58 -36.81
N ALA A 21 14.67 -13.18 -37.51
CA ALA A 21 13.72 -14.12 -36.92
C ALA A 21 13.56 -15.34 -37.82
N ASP A 22 13.58 -16.52 -37.21
CA ASP A 22 13.39 -17.79 -37.90
C ASP A 22 12.58 -18.78 -37.04
N ASP A 23 12.27 -19.91 -37.67
CA ASP A 23 11.37 -20.93 -37.16
C ASP A 23 11.94 -21.68 -35.94
N THR A 24 13.22 -21.48 -35.62
CA THR A 24 13.83 -22.06 -34.41
C THR A 24 13.36 -21.33 -33.17
N GLN A 25 13.19 -20.00 -33.24
CA GLN A 25 12.84 -19.12 -32.13
C GLN A 25 11.34 -18.76 -32.10
N ILE A 26 10.72 -18.63 -33.28
CA ILE A 26 9.33 -18.19 -33.43
C ILE A 26 8.57 -19.24 -34.24
N LYS A 27 7.53 -19.84 -33.64
CA LYS A 27 6.79 -20.97 -34.25
C LYS A 27 5.63 -20.55 -35.15
N SER A 28 5.51 -19.25 -35.42
CA SER A 28 4.43 -18.66 -36.21
C SER A 28 4.96 -17.57 -37.14
N TYR A 29 4.09 -17.07 -38.03
CA TYR A 29 4.48 -16.02 -38.97
C TYR A 29 4.49 -14.64 -38.29
N VAL A 30 5.46 -13.81 -38.69
CA VAL A 30 5.68 -12.46 -38.16
C VAL A 30 4.73 -11.48 -38.85
N LEU A 31 4.16 -10.56 -38.08
CA LEU A 31 3.19 -9.58 -38.53
C LEU A 31 3.66 -8.14 -38.34
N SER A 32 4.34 -7.87 -37.23
CA SER A 32 4.88 -6.55 -36.90
C SER A 32 6.23 -6.67 -36.22
N ILE A 33 7.06 -5.64 -36.39
CA ILE A 33 8.32 -5.50 -35.67
C ILE A 33 8.50 -4.02 -35.31
N LEU A 34 8.93 -3.77 -34.08
CA LEU A 34 9.14 -2.45 -33.54
C LEU A 34 10.47 -2.41 -32.80
N GLU A 35 11.36 -1.51 -33.23
CA GLU A 35 12.59 -1.19 -32.51
C GLU A 35 12.29 -0.12 -31.47
N ASP A 36 12.86 -0.26 -30.26
CA ASP A 36 12.72 0.76 -29.24
C ASP A 36 13.47 2.05 -29.62
N THR A 37 12.85 3.19 -29.33
CA THR A 37 13.37 4.50 -29.74
C THR A 37 14.54 4.99 -28.89
N GLU A 38 14.81 4.38 -27.73
CA GLU A 38 15.87 4.80 -26.80
C GLU A 38 17.01 3.77 -26.72
N ASN A 39 16.71 2.47 -26.91
CA ASN A 39 17.69 1.40 -26.88
C ASN A 39 17.52 0.44 -28.08
N PRO A 40 18.40 0.48 -29.09
CA PRO A 40 18.28 -0.35 -30.30
C PRO A 40 18.47 -1.86 -30.04
N ASN A 41 18.95 -2.25 -28.85
CA ASN A 41 18.99 -3.67 -28.46
C ASN A 41 17.61 -4.20 -28.06
N LEU A 42 16.70 -3.33 -27.62
CA LEU A 42 15.34 -3.71 -27.26
C LEU A 42 14.47 -3.67 -28.53
N MET A 43 13.92 -4.82 -28.89
CA MET A 43 12.99 -4.93 -30.01
C MET A 43 11.78 -5.76 -29.61
N PHE A 44 10.63 -5.42 -30.20
CA PHE A 44 9.37 -6.14 -30.04
C PHE A 44 8.94 -6.70 -31.38
N LEU A 45 8.34 -7.88 -31.38
CA LEU A 45 7.87 -8.55 -32.58
C LEU A 45 6.49 -9.14 -32.31
N GLY A 46 5.51 -8.73 -33.11
CA GLY A 46 4.17 -9.29 -33.10
C GLY A 46 4.06 -10.42 -34.11
N ALA A 47 3.57 -11.56 -33.65
CA ALA A 47 3.37 -12.75 -34.47
C ALA A 47 1.94 -13.27 -34.30
N ASP A 48 1.57 -14.24 -35.12
CA ASP A 48 0.24 -14.86 -35.07
C ASP A 48 -0.09 -15.49 -33.70
N ASP A 49 0.93 -15.98 -33.00
CA ASP A 49 0.78 -16.66 -31.73
C ASP A 49 1.15 -15.81 -30.50
N GLY A 50 1.48 -14.53 -30.67
CA GLY A 50 1.71 -13.62 -29.55
C GLY A 50 2.77 -12.53 -29.78
N LEU A 51 3.17 -11.93 -28.67
CA LEU A 51 4.24 -10.94 -28.59
C LEU A 51 5.58 -11.62 -28.26
N TYR A 52 6.65 -11.17 -28.91
CA TYR A 52 8.03 -11.55 -28.63
C TYR A 52 8.87 -10.31 -28.33
N VAL A 53 9.88 -10.47 -27.47
CA VAL A 53 10.84 -9.43 -27.09
C VAL A 53 12.27 -9.91 -27.28
N SER A 54 13.11 -9.04 -27.83
CA SER A 54 14.55 -9.22 -27.93
C SER A 54 15.26 -8.17 -27.08
N PHE A 55 16.34 -8.59 -26.42
CA PHE A 55 17.22 -7.74 -25.61
C PHE A 55 18.64 -7.62 -26.24
N ASP A 56 18.80 -8.04 -27.49
CA ASP A 56 20.08 -8.06 -28.20
C ASP A 56 19.94 -7.81 -29.71
N ALA A 57 19.06 -6.87 -30.06
CA ALA A 57 18.84 -6.39 -31.43
C ALA A 57 18.43 -7.52 -32.38
N GLY A 58 17.50 -8.37 -31.95
CA GLY A 58 16.90 -9.44 -32.75
C GLY A 58 17.78 -10.66 -32.95
N LYS A 59 18.85 -10.86 -32.16
CA LYS A 59 19.61 -12.12 -32.20
C LYS A 59 18.85 -13.24 -31.52
N ASN A 60 18.24 -12.94 -30.37
CA ASN A 60 17.41 -13.85 -29.60
C ASN A 60 16.02 -13.25 -29.34
N TRP A 61 14.97 -14.04 -29.51
CA TRP A 61 13.57 -13.68 -29.26
C TRP A 61 12.97 -14.51 -28.15
N ASN A 62 12.28 -13.85 -27.22
CA ASN A 62 11.62 -14.45 -26.08
C ASN A 62 10.13 -14.19 -26.18
N LYS A 63 9.31 -15.24 -26.15
CA LYS A 63 7.84 -15.07 -26.16
C LYS A 63 7.39 -14.45 -24.84
N TRP A 64 6.59 -13.39 -24.91
CA TRP A 64 6.01 -12.75 -23.75
C TRP A 64 4.74 -13.49 -23.32
N THR A 65 4.80 -14.14 -22.15
CA THR A 65 3.70 -14.95 -21.60
C THR A 65 3.12 -14.39 -20.32
N ALA A 66 3.68 -13.29 -19.79
CA ALA A 66 3.25 -12.67 -18.54
C ALA A 66 2.05 -11.74 -18.78
N GLY A 67 0.84 -12.22 -18.48
CA GLY A 67 -0.39 -11.42 -18.58
C GLY A 67 -0.86 -11.13 -20.00
N PHE A 68 -0.20 -11.68 -21.03
CA PHE A 68 -0.60 -11.57 -22.42
C PHE A 68 -1.04 -12.93 -22.97
N PRO A 69 -2.26 -13.07 -23.51
CA PRO A 69 -2.75 -14.35 -24.00
C PRO A 69 -2.07 -14.75 -25.33
N THR A 70 -2.18 -16.03 -25.68
CA THR A 70 -1.88 -16.50 -27.05
C THR A 70 -2.93 -15.92 -28.01
N VAL A 71 -2.58 -14.79 -28.63
CA VAL A 71 -3.40 -14.08 -29.62
C VAL A 71 -2.50 -13.40 -30.62
N THR A 72 -3.00 -13.22 -31.83
CA THR A 72 -2.28 -12.51 -32.87
C THR A 72 -1.98 -11.07 -32.48
N ALA A 73 -0.69 -10.71 -32.41
CA ALA A 73 -0.22 -9.35 -32.21
C ALA A 73 0.03 -8.70 -33.58
N MET A 74 -0.96 -7.94 -34.04
CA MET A 74 -0.99 -7.37 -35.39
C MET A 74 -0.14 -6.12 -35.53
N ASP A 75 -0.12 -5.26 -34.50
CA ASP A 75 0.55 -3.97 -34.56
C ASP A 75 1.09 -3.55 -33.19
N LEU A 76 2.15 -2.76 -33.17
CA LEU A 76 2.92 -2.37 -31.99
C LEU A 76 3.30 -0.90 -32.08
N VAL A 77 3.05 -0.13 -31.00
CA VAL A 77 3.47 1.27 -30.90
C VAL A 77 3.99 1.56 -29.49
N ILE A 78 5.11 2.27 -29.39
CA ILE A 78 5.60 2.80 -28.11
C ILE A 78 4.98 4.18 -27.87
N GLN A 79 4.29 4.35 -26.74
CA GLN A 79 3.76 5.62 -26.31
C GLN A 79 4.90 6.42 -25.63
N PRO A 80 5.38 7.55 -26.18
CA PRO A 80 6.63 8.18 -25.71
C PRO A 80 6.57 8.81 -24.32
N ARG A 81 5.40 9.26 -23.87
CA ARG A 81 5.22 9.99 -22.61
C ARG A 81 5.26 9.04 -21.41
N GLU A 82 4.47 7.97 -21.46
CA GLU A 82 4.40 6.96 -20.40
C GLU A 82 5.55 5.95 -20.53
N GLN A 83 6.04 5.74 -21.76
CA GLN A 83 6.95 4.66 -22.15
C GLN A 83 6.28 3.30 -21.99
N ASP A 84 5.07 3.19 -22.53
CA ASP A 84 4.30 1.95 -22.56
C ASP A 84 4.34 1.35 -23.98
N LEU A 85 4.28 0.02 -24.07
CA LEU A 85 4.07 -0.66 -25.35
C LEU A 85 2.58 -0.94 -25.54
N ALA A 86 2.04 -0.38 -26.60
CA ALA A 86 0.66 -0.46 -27.01
C ALA A 86 0.54 -1.59 -28.07
N ILE A 87 -0.30 -2.60 -27.83
CA ILE A 87 -0.37 -3.84 -28.61
C ILE A 87 -1.76 -4.00 -29.22
N GLY A 88 -1.84 -3.89 -30.54
CA GLY A 88 -3.05 -4.18 -31.32
C GLY A 88 -3.20 -5.68 -31.55
N THR A 89 -4.30 -6.28 -31.09
CA THR A 89 -4.56 -7.72 -31.29
C THR A 89 -5.69 -7.98 -32.27
N PHE A 90 -5.70 -9.17 -32.86
CA PHE A 90 -6.86 -9.65 -33.60
C PHE A 90 -7.83 -10.40 -32.68
N GLY A 91 -9.04 -9.87 -32.51
CA GLY A 91 -10.12 -10.56 -31.80
C GLY A 91 -10.09 -10.51 -30.27
N ARG A 92 -9.12 -9.82 -29.63
CA ARG A 92 -9.05 -9.65 -28.17
C ARG A 92 -8.72 -8.22 -27.72
N ALA A 93 -9.28 -7.23 -28.40
CA ALA A 93 -9.12 -5.81 -28.07
C ALA A 93 -7.64 -5.34 -28.07
N PHE A 94 -7.30 -4.39 -27.21
CA PHE A 94 -5.99 -3.74 -27.14
C PHE A 94 -5.34 -4.01 -25.78
N TYR A 95 -4.04 -4.24 -25.77
CA TYR A 95 -3.26 -4.46 -24.55
C TYR A 95 -2.22 -3.37 -24.35
N ILE A 96 -1.98 -3.02 -23.09
CA ILE A 96 -0.91 -2.11 -22.67
C ILE A 96 0.07 -2.92 -21.84
N LEU A 97 1.34 -2.94 -22.26
CA LEU A 97 2.44 -3.34 -21.41
C LEU A 97 3.01 -2.07 -20.78
N ASP A 98 2.60 -1.78 -19.54
CA ASP A 98 3.02 -0.55 -18.88
C ASP A 98 4.53 -0.54 -18.63
N ASP A 99 5.15 0.62 -18.81
CA ASP A 99 6.52 0.95 -18.42
C ASP A 99 7.58 -0.04 -18.90
N ILE A 100 8.10 0.19 -20.10
CA ILE A 100 9.17 -0.60 -20.70
C ILE A 100 10.58 -0.18 -20.23
N ARG A 101 10.72 0.80 -19.32
CA ARG A 101 12.03 1.21 -18.76
C ARG A 101 12.84 0.06 -18.18
N PRO A 102 12.25 -0.91 -17.42
CA PRO A 102 12.99 -2.07 -16.95
C PRO A 102 13.54 -2.92 -18.10
N LEU A 103 12.79 -3.07 -19.20
CA LEU A 103 13.23 -3.82 -20.37
C LEU A 103 14.39 -3.12 -21.08
N ARG A 104 14.34 -1.78 -21.19
CA ARG A 104 15.45 -0.97 -21.72
C ARG A 104 16.70 -1.11 -20.89
N SER A 105 16.56 -1.13 -19.56
CA SER A 105 17.67 -1.31 -18.62
C SER A 105 18.32 -2.69 -18.78
N ILE A 106 17.51 -3.75 -18.92
CA ILE A 106 18.01 -5.12 -19.15
C ILE A 106 18.69 -5.25 -20.52
N ALA A 107 18.13 -4.66 -21.57
CA ALA A 107 18.74 -4.63 -22.91
C ALA A 107 20.06 -3.84 -22.94
N GLN A 108 20.19 -2.83 -22.07
CA GLN A 108 21.42 -2.07 -21.91
C GLN A 108 22.50 -2.87 -21.16
N ASN A 109 22.11 -3.59 -20.11
CA ASN A 109 23.03 -4.41 -19.33
C ASN A 109 22.35 -5.69 -18.79
N LYS A 110 22.67 -6.84 -19.41
CA LYS A 110 22.14 -8.15 -19.01
C LYS A 110 22.65 -8.62 -17.64
N ASP A 111 23.76 -8.08 -17.13
CA ASP A 111 24.29 -8.44 -15.81
C ASP A 111 23.37 -8.06 -14.65
N ILE A 112 22.38 -7.18 -14.91
CA ILE A 112 21.31 -6.88 -13.95
C ILE A 112 20.62 -8.16 -13.45
N LEU A 113 20.46 -9.16 -14.32
CA LEU A 113 19.79 -10.44 -14.03
C LEU A 113 20.60 -11.35 -13.08
N ASN A 114 21.85 -11.00 -12.79
CA ASN A 114 22.67 -11.70 -11.80
C ASN A 114 22.40 -11.22 -10.36
N ASN A 115 21.71 -10.10 -10.18
CA ASN A 115 21.36 -9.57 -8.85
C ASN A 115 20.11 -10.28 -8.29
N ASN A 116 20.02 -10.45 -6.96
CA ASN A 116 18.79 -10.98 -6.36
C ASN A 116 17.69 -9.92 -6.25
N ILE A 117 18.09 -8.64 -6.18
CA ILE A 117 17.17 -7.50 -6.14
C ILE A 117 17.79 -6.33 -6.91
N LYS A 118 17.02 -5.69 -7.79
CA LYS A 118 17.42 -4.46 -8.50
C LYS A 118 16.21 -3.55 -8.67
N LEU A 119 16.31 -2.28 -8.28
CA LEU A 119 15.32 -1.27 -8.60
C LEU A 119 15.58 -0.68 -9.99
N PHE A 120 14.49 -0.39 -10.69
CA PHE A 120 14.51 0.40 -11.92
C PHE A 120 14.03 1.82 -11.63
N GLU A 121 14.42 2.76 -12.48
CA GLU A 121 13.88 4.11 -12.45
C GLU A 121 12.36 4.07 -12.68
N PRO A 122 11.54 4.49 -11.71
CA PRO A 122 10.10 4.48 -11.85
C PRO A 122 9.63 5.66 -12.72
N PRO A 123 8.47 5.55 -13.39
CA PRO A 123 7.82 6.70 -14.01
C PRO A 123 7.51 7.78 -12.97
N THR A 124 7.39 9.04 -13.43
CA THR A 124 6.82 10.12 -12.62
C THR A 124 5.47 9.69 -12.06
N ALA A 125 5.34 9.73 -10.74
CA ALA A 125 4.11 9.44 -10.04
C ALA A 125 3.28 10.71 -9.88
N TYR A 126 1.96 10.58 -9.97
CA TYR A 126 1.06 11.72 -9.84
C TYR A 126 0.16 11.56 -8.62
N LEU A 127 0.01 12.63 -7.85
CA LEU A 127 -1.07 12.82 -6.89
C LEU A 127 -2.38 13.07 -7.67
N ALA A 128 -2.84 12.02 -8.34
CA ALA A 128 -3.95 12.07 -9.27
C ALA A 128 -5.28 12.27 -8.53
N THR A 129 -6.11 13.17 -9.06
CA THR A 129 -7.47 13.35 -8.55
C THR A 129 -8.44 12.51 -9.37
N TYR A 130 -9.14 11.63 -8.68
CA TYR A 130 -10.15 10.76 -9.26
C TYR A 130 -11.54 11.32 -8.95
N GLN A 131 -12.38 11.39 -9.98
CA GLN A 131 -13.79 11.71 -9.85
C GLN A 131 -14.60 10.45 -10.15
N GLN A 132 -15.73 10.30 -9.46
CA GLN A 132 -16.71 9.28 -9.85
C GLN A 132 -17.20 9.57 -11.28
N PRO A 133 -17.40 8.54 -12.12
CA PRO A 133 -17.90 8.73 -13.46
C PRO A 133 -19.28 9.39 -13.43
N SER A 134 -19.58 10.22 -14.44
CA SER A 134 -20.93 10.71 -14.68
C SER A 134 -21.80 9.56 -15.18
N GLY A 135 -22.79 9.12 -14.40
CA GLY A 135 -23.67 8.01 -14.79
C GLY A 135 -24.06 7.13 -13.62
N SER A 136 -24.29 5.84 -13.88
CA SER A 136 -24.65 4.89 -12.83
C SER A 136 -23.52 4.72 -11.83
N ARG A 137 -23.83 4.88 -10.54
CA ARG A 137 -22.90 4.58 -9.45
C ARG A 137 -22.64 3.08 -9.32
N PHE A 138 -23.56 2.25 -9.80
CA PHE A 138 -23.49 0.79 -9.79
C PHE A 138 -23.67 0.30 -11.22
N GLY A 139 -22.55 -0.01 -11.88
CA GLY A 139 -22.62 -0.66 -13.19
C GLY A 139 -23.35 -1.99 -13.09
N ALA A 140 -24.14 -2.34 -14.11
CA ALA A 140 -24.77 -3.66 -14.18
C ALA A 140 -23.71 -4.72 -14.54
N ASP A 141 -23.95 -5.99 -14.19
CA ASP A 141 -22.99 -7.09 -14.37
C ASP A 141 -22.51 -7.28 -15.84
N ALA A 142 -23.22 -6.74 -16.83
CA ALA A 142 -22.88 -6.81 -18.25
C ALA A 142 -22.12 -5.59 -18.78
N GLU A 143 -21.79 -4.60 -17.95
CA GLU A 143 -21.08 -3.39 -18.39
C GLU A 143 -19.58 -3.67 -18.53
N PHE A 144 -19.09 -3.63 -19.77
CA PHE A 144 -17.66 -3.80 -20.05
C PHE A 144 -16.88 -2.58 -19.53
N ASN A 145 -15.90 -2.84 -18.66
CA ASN A 145 -14.99 -1.83 -18.14
C ASN A 145 -13.55 -2.33 -18.30
N GLY A 146 -12.67 -1.48 -18.82
CA GLY A 146 -11.23 -1.76 -18.84
C GLY A 146 -10.62 -1.67 -17.43
N GLU A 147 -9.53 -2.39 -17.21
CA GLU A 147 -8.76 -2.28 -15.96
C GLU A 147 -7.99 -0.95 -15.95
N ASN A 148 -8.18 -0.16 -14.90
CA ASN A 148 -7.38 1.04 -14.67
C ASN A 148 -6.03 0.66 -14.07
N ARG A 149 -4.98 1.41 -14.43
CA ARG A 149 -3.69 1.33 -13.77
C ARG A 149 -3.83 1.51 -12.25
N PRO A 150 -3.15 0.70 -11.42
CA PRO A 150 -3.17 0.88 -9.97
C PRO A 150 -2.70 2.29 -9.55
N SER A 151 -3.23 2.79 -8.44
CA SER A 151 -2.91 4.12 -7.94
C SER A 151 -1.50 4.19 -7.32
N GLY A 152 -0.96 5.42 -7.29
CA GLY A 152 0.32 5.73 -6.64
C GLY A 152 1.53 5.60 -7.57
N ALA A 153 2.72 5.57 -6.97
CA ALA A 153 3.98 5.34 -7.68
C ALA A 153 4.11 3.85 -8.03
N MET A 154 4.23 3.55 -9.32
CA MET A 154 4.57 2.21 -9.80
C MET A 154 6.08 2.01 -9.72
N ILE A 155 6.52 1.02 -8.94
CA ILE A 155 7.92 0.77 -8.65
C ILE A 155 8.25 -0.62 -9.18
N ALA A 156 8.95 -0.65 -10.30
CA ALA A 156 9.43 -1.88 -10.91
C ALA A 156 10.76 -2.30 -10.28
N TYR A 157 10.91 -3.60 -10.03
CA TYR A 157 12.17 -4.19 -9.57
C TYR A 157 12.37 -5.58 -10.17
N TYR A 158 13.62 -5.97 -10.37
CA TYR A 158 13.98 -7.35 -10.68
C TYR A 158 14.14 -8.11 -9.37
N PHE A 159 13.59 -9.32 -9.32
CA PHE A 159 13.69 -10.23 -8.21
C PHE A 159 14.18 -11.59 -8.67
N LYS A 160 15.15 -12.14 -7.94
CA LYS A 160 15.62 -13.51 -8.12
C LYS A 160 15.87 -14.12 -6.76
N SER A 161 15.10 -15.13 -6.40
CA SER A 161 15.38 -15.93 -5.21
C SER A 161 16.66 -16.76 -5.42
N LYS A 162 17.47 -16.94 -4.37
CA LYS A 162 18.70 -17.76 -4.42
C LYS A 162 18.39 -19.27 -4.53
N GLU A 163 17.16 -19.67 -4.21
CA GLU A 163 16.68 -21.04 -4.35
C GLU A 163 15.88 -21.11 -5.65
N ASP A 164 16.47 -21.68 -6.70
CA ASP A 164 15.69 -22.07 -7.87
C ASP A 164 14.61 -23.05 -7.40
N LYS A 165 13.39 -22.55 -7.20
CA LYS A 165 12.18 -23.39 -7.13
C LYS A 165 11.79 -23.86 -8.54
N SER A 166 12.78 -24.27 -9.34
CA SER A 166 12.52 -25.01 -10.55
C SER A 166 11.92 -26.35 -10.13
N THR A 167 10.63 -26.50 -10.39
CA THR A 167 9.93 -27.76 -10.59
C THR A 167 10.01 -28.78 -9.44
N GLU A 168 9.09 -28.68 -8.49
CA GLU A 168 8.39 -29.85 -7.98
C GLU A 168 7.04 -29.40 -7.40
N LYS A 169 5.96 -29.63 -8.18
CA LYS A 169 4.62 -29.75 -7.60
C LYS A 169 4.64 -31.01 -6.76
N VAL A 170 4.98 -30.88 -5.48
CA VAL A 170 4.78 -31.97 -4.52
C VAL A 170 3.28 -32.02 -4.21
N GLU A 171 2.68 -33.17 -4.50
CA GLU A 171 1.31 -33.52 -4.14
C GLU A 171 1.07 -33.25 -2.65
N GLU A 172 -0.11 -32.70 -2.34
CA GLU A 172 -0.53 -32.36 -0.98
C GLU A 172 -0.51 -33.60 -0.09
N ALA A 173 0.48 -33.68 0.80
CA ALA A 173 0.42 -34.47 2.01
C ALA A 173 0.01 -33.56 3.18
N ASP A 174 -1.13 -33.92 3.76
CA ASP A 174 -1.80 -33.28 4.89
C ASP A 174 -0.90 -33.26 6.13
N VAL A 175 -0.13 -32.17 6.32
CA VAL A 175 0.55 -31.89 7.58
C VAL A 175 0.26 -30.46 7.99
N LYS A 176 -0.57 -30.30 9.02
CA LYS A 176 -0.77 -29.06 9.77
C LYS A 176 0.48 -28.75 10.59
N ASP A 177 1.57 -28.40 9.93
CA ASP A 177 2.73 -27.78 10.55
C ASP A 177 2.95 -26.38 9.99
N LYS A 178 3.29 -25.46 10.90
CA LYS A 178 3.41 -24.02 10.65
C LYS A 178 4.22 -23.76 9.37
N LYS A 179 3.57 -23.19 8.35
CA LYS A 179 4.24 -22.72 7.12
C LYS A 179 5.53 -21.96 7.49
N PRO A 180 6.68 -22.31 6.91
CA PRO A 180 7.92 -21.58 7.16
C PRO A 180 7.72 -20.09 6.86
N LYS A 181 8.31 -19.23 7.70
CA LYS A 181 8.18 -17.78 7.59
C LYS A 181 8.82 -17.35 6.26
N LYS A 182 7.99 -17.06 5.26
CA LYS A 182 8.46 -16.58 3.95
C LYS A 182 9.25 -15.29 4.14
N ASP A 183 10.37 -15.17 3.44
CA ASP A 183 11.15 -13.93 3.39
C ASP A 183 10.29 -12.77 2.90
N SER A 184 10.60 -11.55 3.34
CA SER A 184 9.90 -10.34 2.94
C SER A 184 10.80 -9.39 2.16
N ILE A 185 10.21 -8.69 1.20
CA ILE A 185 10.82 -7.53 0.55
C ILE A 185 10.32 -6.29 1.28
N GLN A 186 11.25 -5.39 1.60
CA GLN A 186 10.98 -4.10 2.22
C GLN A 186 11.33 -2.99 1.22
N LEU A 187 10.43 -2.02 1.06
CA LEU A 187 10.67 -0.78 0.35
C LEU A 187 10.53 0.39 1.32
N ASP A 188 11.63 1.11 1.51
CA ASP A 188 11.68 2.31 2.32
C ASP A 188 11.66 3.55 1.43
N VAL A 189 10.87 4.54 1.82
CA VAL A 189 10.70 5.81 1.11
C VAL A 189 11.19 6.96 1.98
N TYR A 190 12.07 7.78 1.43
CA TYR A 190 12.71 8.89 2.12
C TYR A 190 12.41 10.23 1.46
N ASP A 191 12.21 11.22 2.32
CA ASP A 191 12.17 12.64 2.00
C ASP A 191 13.46 13.29 2.56
N GLY A 192 14.44 13.51 1.69
CA GLY A 192 15.83 13.74 2.11
C GLY A 192 16.36 12.54 2.91
N ASP A 193 16.77 12.78 4.16
CA ASP A 193 17.22 11.73 5.09
C ASP A 193 16.09 11.16 5.97
N ARG A 194 14.89 11.74 5.89
CA ARG A 194 13.75 11.35 6.73
C ARG A 194 13.04 10.14 6.14
N LEU A 195 13.03 9.01 6.85
CA LEU A 195 12.20 7.85 6.51
C LEU A 195 10.71 8.16 6.74
N ILE A 196 9.97 8.31 5.64
CA ILE A 196 8.56 8.67 5.67
C ILE A 196 7.62 7.49 5.53
N ARG A 197 8.03 6.39 4.87
CA ARG A 197 7.17 5.23 4.65
C ARG A 197 7.98 3.94 4.54
N THR A 198 7.45 2.85 5.07
CA THR A 198 7.96 1.50 4.85
C THR A 198 6.84 0.58 4.35
N LEU A 199 7.05 -0.01 3.18
CA LEU A 199 6.16 -1.00 2.58
C LEU A 199 6.80 -2.38 2.68
N LYS A 200 6.06 -3.35 3.18
CA LYS A 200 6.51 -4.75 3.32
C LYS A 200 5.56 -5.66 2.58
N GLN A 201 6.13 -6.53 1.75
CA GLN A 201 5.40 -7.61 1.12
C GLN A 201 6.18 -8.92 1.22
N VAL A 202 5.45 -10.04 1.12
CA VAL A 202 6.08 -11.35 1.02
C VAL A 202 6.87 -11.40 -0.29
N ALA A 203 8.06 -12.00 -0.26
CA ALA A 203 8.85 -12.18 -1.48
C ALA A 203 8.04 -12.96 -2.53
N PRO A 204 8.05 -12.53 -3.81
CA PRO A 204 7.37 -13.21 -4.90
C PRO A 204 7.80 -14.68 -5.02
N GLU A 205 6.92 -15.53 -5.52
CA GLU A 205 7.25 -16.92 -5.82
C GLU A 205 8.03 -17.03 -7.13
N ASP A 206 7.70 -16.19 -8.11
CA ASP A 206 8.34 -16.17 -9.42
C ASP A 206 9.53 -15.21 -9.47
N ASN A 207 10.62 -15.67 -10.08
CA ASN A 207 11.75 -14.83 -10.45
C ASN A 207 11.39 -13.96 -11.67
N GLY A 208 11.92 -12.75 -11.75
CA GLY A 208 11.71 -11.86 -12.89
C GLY A 208 11.40 -10.42 -12.48
N LEU A 209 10.77 -9.70 -13.41
CA LEU A 209 10.28 -8.35 -13.18
C LEU A 209 9.03 -8.39 -12.29
N GLN A 210 9.04 -7.57 -11.25
CA GLN A 210 8.00 -7.47 -10.23
C GLN A 210 7.66 -6.01 -10.02
N ARG A 211 6.46 -5.75 -9.48
CA ARG A 211 5.98 -4.39 -9.18
C ARG A 211 5.59 -4.26 -7.71
N MET A 212 5.81 -3.07 -7.17
CA MET A 212 5.26 -2.61 -5.89
C MET A 212 4.65 -1.22 -6.11
N TYR A 213 3.62 -0.87 -5.34
CA TYR A 213 2.95 0.42 -5.45
C TYR A 213 3.04 1.17 -4.13
N TRP A 214 3.61 2.38 -4.19
CA TRP A 214 3.56 3.31 -3.07
C TRP A 214 2.40 4.28 -3.27
N GLY A 215 1.47 4.32 -2.31
CA GLY A 215 0.28 5.17 -2.36
C GLY A 215 0.55 6.67 -2.25
N LEU A 216 1.82 7.10 -2.32
CA LEU A 216 2.25 8.49 -2.18
C LEU A 216 1.91 9.08 -0.80
N ASP A 217 1.84 8.22 0.22
CA ASP A 217 1.50 8.57 1.60
C ASP A 217 2.72 8.52 2.53
N GLU A 218 2.72 9.36 3.55
CA GLU A 218 3.60 9.17 4.71
C GLU A 218 3.03 8.11 5.66
N LYS A 219 3.86 7.59 6.55
CA LYS A 219 3.44 6.74 7.67
C LYS A 219 2.50 7.51 8.59
N SER A 220 1.45 6.84 9.00
CA SER A 220 0.54 7.27 10.06
C SER A 220 0.82 6.51 11.34
N ALA A 221 0.54 7.15 12.47
CA ALA A 221 0.39 6.44 13.73
C ALA A 221 -0.77 5.43 13.67
N ASP A 222 -0.82 4.56 14.70
CA ASP A 222 -1.96 3.68 14.94
C ASP A 222 -3.28 4.46 15.00
N ARG A 223 -4.37 3.79 14.62
CA ARG A 223 -5.72 4.38 14.69
C ARG A 223 -6.37 4.10 16.05
N PRO A 224 -7.17 5.04 16.58
CA PRO A 224 -7.96 4.78 17.78
C PRO A 224 -8.84 3.54 17.61
N SER A 225 -8.85 2.66 18.61
CA SER A 225 -9.71 1.48 18.62
C SER A 225 -10.28 1.21 20.01
N ARG A 226 -11.52 0.70 20.07
CA ARG A 226 -12.12 0.20 21.32
C ARG A 226 -11.42 -1.07 21.82
N THR A 227 -10.81 -1.84 20.92
CA THR A 227 -10.22 -3.14 21.22
C THR A 227 -8.76 -3.21 20.77
N LEU A 228 -8.00 -4.08 21.43
CA LEU A 228 -6.61 -4.32 21.06
C LEU A 228 -6.55 -5.04 19.71
N ARG A 229 -5.85 -4.44 18.75
CA ARG A 229 -5.58 -5.04 17.43
C ARG A 229 -4.09 -5.27 17.27
N LYS A 230 -3.71 -6.45 16.78
CA LYS A 230 -2.35 -6.72 16.33
C LYS A 230 -2.30 -6.44 14.83
N SER A 231 -1.54 -5.42 14.42
CA SER A 231 -1.23 -5.16 13.03
C SER A 231 0.28 -5.18 12.84
N ASN A 232 0.74 -5.93 11.84
CA ASN A 232 2.14 -5.90 11.40
C ASN A 232 2.34 -4.98 10.19
N ARG A 233 1.28 -4.30 9.74
CA ARG A 233 1.30 -3.40 8.58
C ARG A 233 1.36 -1.97 9.07
N GLU A 234 2.30 -1.21 8.50
CA GLU A 234 2.40 0.23 8.71
C GLU A 234 1.22 0.95 8.03
N PHE A 235 0.51 1.78 8.78
CA PHE A 235 -0.62 2.54 8.27
C PHE A 235 -0.17 3.71 7.40
N GLY A 236 -0.93 3.95 6.33
CA GLY A 236 -0.80 5.13 5.49
C GLY A 236 -1.51 6.34 6.09
N GLY A 237 -0.90 7.50 5.97
CA GLY A 237 -1.34 8.78 6.53
C GLY A 237 -1.73 9.80 5.48
N GLN A 238 -1.16 11.00 5.62
CA GLN A 238 -1.32 12.10 4.66
C GLN A 238 -0.43 11.89 3.43
N ASP A 239 -0.96 12.24 2.26
CA ASP A 239 -0.22 12.27 1.00
C ASP A 239 0.98 13.22 1.10
N VAL A 240 2.08 12.85 0.47
CA VAL A 240 3.29 13.66 0.37
C VAL A 240 3.08 14.90 -0.49
N LEU A 241 3.99 15.86 -0.40
CA LEU A 241 4.03 17.01 -1.31
C LEU A 241 4.69 16.63 -2.64
N PRO A 242 4.46 17.37 -3.75
CA PRO A 242 5.23 17.15 -4.97
C PRO A 242 6.73 17.39 -4.69
N GLY A 243 7.59 16.53 -5.25
CA GLY A 243 9.01 16.50 -4.95
C GLY A 243 9.69 15.23 -5.44
N THR A 244 10.97 15.09 -5.13
CA THR A 244 11.75 13.88 -5.45
C THR A 244 12.00 13.09 -4.17
N TYR A 245 11.65 11.81 -4.19
CA TYR A 245 11.76 10.91 -3.05
C TYR A 245 12.73 9.80 -3.35
N LYS A 246 13.56 9.43 -2.36
CA LYS A 246 14.49 8.31 -2.49
C LYS A 246 13.78 7.02 -2.11
N LEU A 247 13.93 5.99 -2.94
CA LEU A 247 13.41 4.65 -2.76
C LEU A 247 14.58 3.71 -2.46
N LYS A 248 14.44 2.89 -1.42
CA LYS A 248 15.39 1.82 -1.09
C LYS A 248 14.65 0.50 -0.99
N ILE A 249 14.95 -0.44 -1.87
CA ILE A 249 14.46 -1.81 -1.76
C ILE A 249 15.49 -2.65 -1.00
N THR A 250 15.03 -3.53 -0.13
CA THR A 250 15.86 -4.45 0.63
C THR A 250 15.27 -5.85 0.58
N TYR A 251 16.12 -6.83 0.27
CA TYR A 251 15.82 -8.25 0.36
C TYR A 251 17.04 -8.96 0.97
N LYS A 252 16.85 -9.55 2.15
CA LYS A 252 17.93 -10.14 2.97
C LYS A 252 19.05 -9.13 3.23
N ASP A 253 20.26 -9.45 2.80
CA ASP A 253 21.49 -8.68 2.93
C ASP A 253 21.75 -7.73 1.74
N GLN A 254 20.90 -7.77 0.71
CA GLN A 254 21.03 -6.94 -0.48
C GLN A 254 20.03 -5.78 -0.48
N SER A 255 20.47 -4.64 -1.01
CA SER A 255 19.63 -3.47 -1.23
C SER A 255 20.02 -2.74 -2.50
N ASP A 256 19.06 -2.06 -3.10
CA ASP A 256 19.28 -1.14 -4.21
C ASP A 256 18.49 0.14 -3.96
N GLU A 257 18.92 1.25 -4.58
CA GLU A 257 18.33 2.56 -4.37
C GLU A 257 18.08 3.27 -5.70
N THR A 258 17.01 4.06 -5.76
CA THR A 258 16.70 4.95 -6.87
C THR A 258 15.88 6.14 -6.36
N THR A 259 15.44 7.02 -7.25
CA THR A 259 14.53 8.13 -6.91
C THR A 259 13.25 8.06 -7.71
N VAL A 260 12.15 8.52 -7.13
CA VAL A 260 10.88 8.74 -7.82
C VAL A 260 10.50 10.22 -7.77
N LYS A 261 10.09 10.76 -8.91
CA LYS A 261 9.52 12.11 -9.00
C LYS A 261 8.02 12.01 -8.74
N VAL A 262 7.52 12.84 -7.81
CA VAL A 262 6.10 12.98 -7.51
C VAL A 262 5.63 14.35 -7.96
N GLU A 263 4.63 14.39 -8.82
CA GLU A 263 3.98 15.60 -9.30
C GLU A 263 2.51 15.65 -8.91
N VAL A 264 1.93 16.83 -8.97
CA VAL A 264 0.48 17.02 -8.83
C VAL A 264 -0.20 16.70 -10.14
N ASP A 265 -1.50 16.41 -10.07
CA ASP A 265 -2.32 16.29 -11.28
C ASP A 265 -2.16 17.54 -12.18
N PRO A 266 -1.60 17.40 -13.40
CA PRO A 266 -1.29 18.54 -14.25
C PRO A 266 -2.54 19.29 -14.74
N ARG A 267 -3.73 18.68 -14.59
CA ARG A 267 -5.02 19.29 -14.93
C ARG A 267 -5.45 20.35 -13.90
N LEU A 268 -5.00 20.25 -12.65
CA LEU A 268 -5.48 21.07 -11.55
C LEU A 268 -4.63 22.32 -11.27
N LYS A 269 -3.33 22.28 -11.62
CA LYS A 269 -2.37 23.38 -11.43
C LYS A 269 -2.48 24.10 -10.05
N PRO A 270 -2.49 23.37 -8.92
CA PRO A 270 -2.57 23.98 -7.59
C PRO A 270 -1.31 24.77 -7.24
N SER A 271 -1.45 25.80 -6.39
CA SER A 271 -0.28 26.51 -5.86
C SER A 271 0.42 25.66 -4.78
N PHE A 272 1.75 25.76 -4.68
CA PHE A 272 2.50 25.05 -3.63
C PHE A 272 2.06 25.49 -2.22
N ALA A 273 1.72 26.77 -2.05
CA ALA A 273 1.22 27.30 -0.78
C ALA A 273 -0.10 26.63 -0.34
N ASP A 274 -1.03 26.40 -1.27
CA ASP A 274 -2.28 25.71 -1.00
C ASP A 274 -2.05 24.25 -0.58
N LEU A 275 -1.18 23.54 -1.32
CA LEU A 275 -0.80 22.16 -1.01
C LEU A 275 -0.15 22.06 0.37
N LYS A 276 0.75 23.00 0.68
CA LYS A 276 1.44 23.06 1.96
C LYS A 276 0.47 23.34 3.11
N SER A 277 -0.43 24.30 2.94
CA SER A 277 -1.49 24.60 3.91
C SER A 277 -2.36 23.37 4.21
N LYS A 278 -2.78 22.65 3.18
CA LYS A 278 -3.54 21.40 3.31
C LYS A 278 -2.73 20.30 4.01
N TYR A 279 -1.48 20.12 3.60
CA TYR A 279 -0.57 19.13 4.19
C TYR A 279 -0.36 19.40 5.68
N ASP A 280 -0.03 20.63 6.08
CA ASP A 280 0.24 20.99 7.47
C ASP A 280 -1.00 20.77 8.36
N ALA A 281 -2.19 21.14 7.86
CA ALA A 281 -3.46 20.88 8.57
C ALA A 281 -3.78 19.39 8.69
N ALA A 282 -3.50 18.59 7.66
CA ALA A 282 -3.68 17.15 7.73
C ALA A 282 -2.68 16.49 8.69
N LYS A 283 -1.42 16.94 8.73
CA LYS A 283 -0.43 16.47 9.72
C LYS A 283 -0.83 16.79 11.16
N LEU A 284 -1.43 17.97 11.39
CA LEU A 284 -1.99 18.32 12.70
C LEU A 284 -3.08 17.32 13.12
N LEU A 285 -4.00 16.97 12.22
CA LEU A 285 -5.08 16.01 12.47
C LEU A 285 -4.59 14.56 12.62
N ASP A 286 -3.50 14.19 11.94
CA ASP A 286 -2.83 12.91 12.16
C ASP A 286 -2.26 12.86 13.60
N GLY A 287 -1.70 13.96 14.11
CA GLY A 287 -1.28 14.09 15.51
C GLY A 287 -2.43 13.94 16.51
N PHE A 288 -3.60 14.51 16.22
CA PHE A 288 -4.80 14.31 17.04
C PHE A 288 -5.21 12.83 17.07
N SER A 289 -5.17 12.17 15.91
CA SER A 289 -5.47 10.74 15.79
C SER A 289 -4.48 9.88 16.60
N GLU A 290 -3.19 10.21 16.57
CA GLU A 290 -2.15 9.53 17.35
C GLU A 290 -2.40 9.65 18.86
N SER A 291 -2.69 10.86 19.34
CA SER A 291 -3.00 11.11 20.76
C SER A 291 -4.23 10.31 21.20
N ALA A 292 -5.30 10.30 20.40
CA ALA A 292 -6.48 9.48 20.66
C ALA A 292 -6.17 7.96 20.61
N ALA A 293 -5.28 7.52 19.73
CA ALA A 293 -4.89 6.12 19.61
C ALA A 293 -4.11 5.64 20.82
N LYS A 294 -3.17 6.45 21.32
CA LYS A 294 -2.45 6.16 22.57
C LYS A 294 -3.41 6.03 23.75
N ALA A 295 -4.36 6.96 23.88
CA ALA A 295 -5.33 6.97 24.98
C ALA A 295 -6.24 5.75 24.96
N THR A 296 -6.82 5.46 23.79
CA THR A 296 -7.75 4.34 23.62
C THR A 296 -7.06 2.98 23.71
N LYS A 297 -5.80 2.88 23.27
CA LYS A 297 -4.97 1.69 23.50
C LYS A 297 -4.73 1.46 24.98
N GLN A 298 -4.30 2.49 25.74
CA GLN A 298 -4.09 2.37 27.19
C GLN A 298 -5.37 1.96 27.91
N LEU A 299 -6.51 2.59 27.58
CA LEU A 299 -7.82 2.19 28.11
C LEU A 299 -8.16 0.74 27.77
N ALA A 300 -7.98 0.30 26.52
CA ALA A 300 -8.27 -1.07 26.11
C ALA A 300 -7.35 -2.10 26.81
N GLU A 301 -6.08 -1.77 27.03
CA GLU A 301 -5.15 -2.60 27.80
C GLU A 301 -5.58 -2.70 29.26
N SER A 302 -5.88 -1.58 29.92
CA SER A 302 -6.38 -1.55 31.29
C SER A 302 -7.71 -2.29 31.44
N ARG A 303 -8.60 -2.18 30.45
CA ARG A 303 -9.87 -2.91 30.40
C ARG A 303 -9.62 -4.42 30.36
N GLN A 304 -8.71 -4.86 29.50
CA GLN A 304 -8.33 -6.27 29.39
C GLN A 304 -7.75 -6.79 30.71
N THR A 305 -6.84 -6.04 31.33
CA THR A 305 -6.29 -6.37 32.66
C THR A 305 -7.39 -6.53 33.71
N ALA A 306 -8.35 -5.60 33.77
CA ALA A 306 -9.45 -5.67 34.74
C ALA A 306 -10.41 -6.84 34.47
N ASP A 307 -10.69 -7.15 33.20
CA ASP A 307 -11.51 -8.28 32.78
C ASP A 307 -10.85 -9.63 33.12
N ASP A 308 -9.54 -9.74 32.90
CA ASP A 308 -8.77 -10.93 33.25
C ASP A 308 -8.71 -11.13 34.77
N LEU A 309 -8.43 -10.07 35.54
CA LEU A 309 -8.46 -10.12 37.01
C LEU A 309 -9.85 -10.50 37.54
N GLN A 310 -10.93 -9.94 36.98
CA GLN A 310 -12.28 -10.30 37.36
C GLN A 310 -12.53 -11.81 37.16
N LYS A 311 -12.09 -12.38 36.04
CA LYS A 311 -12.21 -13.81 35.73
C LYS A 311 -11.36 -14.65 36.68
N ASP A 312 -10.14 -14.22 36.99
CA ASP A 312 -9.22 -14.97 37.83
C ASP A 312 -9.66 -14.98 39.30
N PHE A 313 -10.14 -13.86 39.85
CA PHE A 313 -10.78 -13.85 41.17
C PHE A 313 -12.01 -14.76 41.22
N ALA A 314 -12.85 -14.72 40.18
CA ALA A 314 -14.03 -15.57 40.10
C ALA A 314 -13.71 -17.07 39.94
N LYS A 315 -12.54 -17.42 39.41
CA LYS A 315 -12.05 -18.81 39.36
C LYS A 315 -11.41 -19.23 40.68
N ALA A 316 -10.71 -18.32 41.35
CA ALA A 316 -10.01 -18.61 42.59
C ALA A 316 -11.00 -18.90 43.74
N ASP A 317 -11.92 -17.97 44.01
CA ASP A 317 -13.01 -18.14 44.99
C ASP A 317 -13.99 -16.97 44.88
N LYS A 318 -15.22 -17.23 44.42
CA LYS A 318 -16.24 -16.18 44.18
C LYS A 318 -16.76 -15.53 45.46
N GLU A 319 -16.88 -16.28 46.55
CA GLU A 319 -17.44 -15.74 47.79
C GLU A 319 -16.38 -14.95 48.54
N LYS A 320 -15.14 -15.45 48.57
CA LYS A 320 -14.01 -14.76 49.20
C LYS A 320 -13.67 -13.44 48.50
N TYR A 321 -13.65 -13.42 47.17
CA TYR A 321 -13.20 -12.26 46.37
C TYR A 321 -14.35 -11.42 45.78
N LYS A 322 -15.53 -11.45 46.42
CA LYS A 322 -16.73 -10.76 45.94
C LYS A 322 -16.51 -9.25 45.75
N THR A 323 -15.75 -8.63 46.64
CA THR A 323 -15.40 -7.20 46.61
C THR A 323 -14.53 -6.82 45.41
N GLU A 324 -13.53 -7.64 45.11
CA GLU A 324 -12.56 -7.45 44.04
C GLU A 324 -13.22 -7.67 42.68
N ILE A 325 -14.07 -8.70 42.58
CA ILE A 325 -14.89 -8.96 41.40
C ILE A 325 -15.79 -7.75 41.12
N GLN A 326 -16.45 -7.21 42.14
CA GLN A 326 -17.31 -6.03 41.96
C GLN A 326 -16.50 -4.79 41.57
N SER A 327 -15.37 -4.53 42.24
CA SER A 327 -14.49 -3.40 41.89
C SER A 327 -13.97 -3.50 40.44
N SER A 328 -13.70 -4.72 39.96
CA SER A 328 -13.28 -4.96 38.58
C SER A 328 -14.41 -4.70 37.58
N LYS A 329 -15.65 -5.07 37.90
CA LYS A 329 -16.81 -4.69 37.07
C LYS A 329 -17.01 -3.18 37.01
N ASP A 330 -16.86 -2.50 38.15
CA ASP A 330 -17.05 -1.06 38.26
C ASP A 330 -15.97 -0.30 37.48
N ILE A 331 -14.70 -0.73 37.56
CA ILE A 331 -13.62 -0.10 36.79
C ILE A 331 -13.77 -0.35 35.29
N ILE A 332 -14.20 -1.57 34.88
CA ILE A 332 -14.49 -1.88 33.47
C ILE A 332 -15.58 -0.94 32.94
N LYS A 333 -16.66 -0.73 33.70
CA LYS A 333 -17.73 0.20 33.32
C LYS A 333 -17.22 1.63 33.16
N LYS A 334 -16.38 2.12 34.08
CA LYS A 334 -15.76 3.45 33.97
C LYS A 334 -14.86 3.58 32.74
N ILE A 335 -14.09 2.53 32.42
CA ILE A 335 -13.27 2.49 31.21
C ILE A 335 -14.15 2.50 29.95
N ASP A 336 -15.26 1.76 29.94
CA ASP A 336 -16.22 1.75 28.84
C ASP A 336 -16.86 3.14 28.63
N GLU A 337 -17.21 3.84 29.72
CA GLU A 337 -17.70 5.23 29.67
C GLU A 337 -16.65 6.20 29.09
N LEU A 338 -15.36 6.00 29.37
CA LEU A 338 -14.28 6.79 28.76
C LEU A 338 -14.10 6.45 27.28
N LEU A 339 -14.14 5.17 26.91
CA LEU A 339 -14.09 4.74 25.50
C LEU A 339 -15.27 5.32 24.70
N ASP A 340 -16.44 5.45 25.31
CA ASP A 340 -17.61 6.06 24.68
C ASP A 340 -17.40 7.54 24.32
N LEU A 341 -16.53 8.27 25.01
CA LEU A 341 -16.15 9.63 24.59
C LEU A 341 -15.45 9.64 23.23
N TYR A 342 -14.66 8.61 22.95
CA TYR A 342 -13.90 8.52 21.70
C TYR A 342 -14.74 7.99 20.54
N PHE A 343 -15.58 6.98 20.78
CA PHE A 343 -16.26 6.22 19.72
C PHE A 343 -17.78 6.35 19.73
N GLY A 344 -18.36 6.96 20.77
CA GLY A 344 -19.78 6.83 21.07
C GLY A 344 -20.11 5.47 21.69
N LYS A 345 -21.33 5.37 22.24
CA LYS A 345 -21.85 4.10 22.79
C LYS A 345 -21.92 3.03 21.72
N GLU A 346 -21.57 1.79 22.08
CA GLU A 346 -21.77 0.65 21.20
C GLU A 346 -23.25 0.45 20.87
N ASP A 347 -23.53 0.31 19.59
CA ASP A 347 -24.85 0.02 19.07
C ASP A 347 -24.88 -1.42 18.57
N LYS A 348 -25.72 -2.24 19.19
CA LYS A 348 -25.83 -3.68 18.92
C LYS A 348 -26.77 -4.00 17.75
N ARG A 349 -27.41 -3.00 17.15
CA ARG A 349 -28.25 -3.20 15.97
C ARG A 349 -27.39 -3.64 14.79
N GLN A 350 -27.92 -4.54 13.96
CA GLN A 350 -27.25 -4.94 12.73
C GLN A 350 -27.33 -3.82 11.67
N GLY A 351 -26.26 -3.63 10.91
CA GLY A 351 -26.16 -2.65 9.82
C GLY A 351 -25.18 -1.49 10.10
N ILE A 352 -25.12 -0.51 9.19
CA ILE A 352 -24.30 0.69 9.37
C ILE A 352 -25.03 1.63 10.32
N VAL A 353 -24.65 1.57 11.59
CA VAL A 353 -25.17 2.43 12.65
C VAL A 353 -24.17 3.54 12.98
N ARG A 354 -24.68 4.74 13.24
CA ARG A 354 -23.88 5.89 13.67
C ARG A 354 -24.37 6.37 15.02
N SER A 355 -23.43 6.76 15.89
CA SER A 355 -23.80 7.46 17.10
C SER A 355 -24.53 8.78 16.73
N PRO A 356 -25.67 9.09 17.35
CA PRO A 356 -26.39 10.33 17.08
C PRO A 356 -25.66 11.57 17.61
N LEU A 357 -24.70 11.38 18.52
CA LEU A 357 -23.89 12.44 19.09
C LEU A 357 -22.48 12.43 18.48
N PRO A 358 -21.88 13.61 18.24
CA PRO A 358 -20.47 13.71 17.92
C PRO A 358 -19.60 13.07 19.00
N ASN A 359 -18.49 12.49 18.60
CA ASN A 359 -17.45 11.95 19.47
C ASN A 359 -16.08 12.30 18.87
N VAL A 360 -15.00 12.07 19.63
CA VAL A 360 -13.64 12.46 19.23
C VAL A 360 -13.28 11.93 17.83
N THR A 361 -13.49 10.63 17.59
CA THR A 361 -13.08 10.02 16.31
C THR A 361 -13.89 10.55 15.13
N ASN A 362 -15.20 10.79 15.30
CA ASN A 362 -16.06 11.41 14.29
C ASN A 362 -15.63 12.85 13.97
N ARG A 363 -15.23 13.65 14.97
CA ARG A 363 -14.77 15.03 14.77
C ARG A 363 -13.45 15.08 14.01
N ILE A 364 -12.47 14.29 14.45
CA ILE A 364 -11.16 14.18 13.77
C ILE A 364 -11.35 13.69 12.34
N PHE A 365 -12.14 12.65 12.13
CA PHE A 365 -12.42 12.12 10.79
C PHE A 365 -13.13 13.16 9.90
N GLY A 366 -14.12 13.87 10.44
CA GLY A 366 -14.84 14.92 9.73
C GLY A 366 -13.91 16.04 9.28
N ALA A 367 -13.10 16.57 10.19
CA ALA A 367 -12.10 17.59 9.87
C ALA A 367 -11.10 17.10 8.82
N SER A 368 -10.57 15.88 9.00
CA SER A 368 -9.61 15.27 8.07
C SER A 368 -10.19 15.08 6.68
N ARG A 369 -11.44 14.60 6.57
CA ARG A 369 -12.15 14.47 5.30
C ARG A 369 -12.25 15.82 4.57
N TYR A 370 -12.66 16.87 5.27
CA TYR A 370 -12.82 18.20 4.67
C TYR A 370 -11.47 18.74 4.20
N VAL A 371 -10.45 18.75 5.07
CA VAL A 371 -9.08 19.18 4.73
C VAL A 371 -8.54 18.41 3.53
N ARG A 372 -8.62 17.08 3.55
CA ARG A 372 -8.09 16.23 2.47
C ARG A 372 -8.85 16.39 1.15
N SER A 373 -10.13 16.78 1.17
CA SER A 373 -10.90 17.03 -0.06
C SER A 373 -10.68 18.41 -0.68
N ARG A 374 -9.92 19.31 -0.03
CA ARG A 374 -9.68 20.65 -0.56
C ARG A 374 -8.79 20.62 -1.81
N ASN A 375 -9.17 21.48 -2.77
CA ASN A 375 -8.43 21.79 -3.99
C ASN A 375 -7.71 23.16 -3.92
N GLY A 376 -7.60 23.73 -2.72
CA GLY A 376 -6.93 25.01 -2.44
C GLY A 376 -6.58 25.09 -0.96
N ALA A 377 -6.15 26.26 -0.46
CA ALA A 377 -5.84 26.44 0.95
C ALA A 377 -6.99 26.07 1.88
N VAL A 378 -6.61 25.76 3.11
CA VAL A 378 -7.50 25.59 4.27
C VAL A 378 -8.26 26.90 4.49
N THR A 379 -9.57 26.81 4.66
CA THR A 379 -10.43 27.98 4.89
C THR A 379 -10.90 28.04 6.34
N ALA A 380 -11.66 29.09 6.69
CA ALA A 380 -12.29 29.21 8.00
C ALA A 380 -13.20 28.02 8.34
N THR A 381 -13.77 27.33 7.34
CA THR A 381 -14.59 26.14 7.56
C THR A 381 -13.76 24.98 8.08
N GLU A 382 -12.66 24.65 7.39
CA GLU A 382 -11.76 23.58 7.84
C GLU A 382 -11.13 23.92 9.19
N GLN A 383 -10.72 25.17 9.39
CA GLN A 383 -10.16 25.61 10.67
C GLN A 383 -11.14 25.39 11.82
N ARG A 384 -12.42 25.77 11.64
CA ARG A 384 -13.46 25.53 12.65
C ARG A 384 -13.65 24.04 12.97
N LEU A 385 -13.57 23.16 11.95
CA LEU A 385 -13.67 21.72 12.16
C LEU A 385 -12.45 21.16 12.90
N ILE A 386 -11.26 21.67 12.61
CA ILE A 386 -10.02 21.34 13.33
C ILE A 386 -10.13 21.76 14.79
N ASP A 387 -10.58 22.99 15.06
CA ASP A 387 -10.75 23.51 16.43
C ASP A 387 -11.77 22.67 17.21
N GLN A 388 -12.91 22.33 16.60
CA GLN A 388 -13.88 21.42 17.21
C GLN A 388 -13.31 20.03 17.52
N ALA A 389 -12.48 19.47 16.63
CA ALA A 389 -11.83 18.19 16.86
C ALA A 389 -10.79 18.29 17.98
N LYS A 390 -10.06 19.40 18.05
CA LYS A 390 -9.08 19.70 19.09
C LYS A 390 -9.75 19.78 20.46
N ASP A 391 -10.82 20.55 20.58
CA ASP A 391 -11.54 20.77 21.84
C ASP A 391 -12.13 19.46 22.37
N GLU A 392 -12.82 18.70 21.51
CA GLU A 392 -13.40 17.41 21.88
C GLU A 392 -12.32 16.41 22.34
N LEU A 393 -11.20 16.34 21.61
CA LEU A 393 -10.06 15.49 21.98
C LEU A 393 -9.47 15.89 23.33
N ASN A 394 -9.22 17.18 23.54
CA ASN A 394 -8.58 17.66 24.76
C ASN A 394 -9.48 17.44 25.99
N GLN A 395 -10.81 17.56 25.86
CA GLN A 395 -11.75 17.21 26.92
C GLN A 395 -11.75 15.71 27.23
N ALA A 396 -11.71 14.85 26.22
CA ALA A 396 -11.65 13.40 26.42
C ALA A 396 -10.31 12.96 27.05
N LEU A 397 -9.20 13.55 26.61
CA LEU A 397 -7.87 13.31 27.18
C LEU A 397 -7.79 13.74 28.65
N GLU A 398 -8.37 14.89 29.00
CA GLU A 398 -8.41 15.36 30.40
C GLU A 398 -9.12 14.37 31.32
N LYS A 399 -10.31 13.90 30.91
CA LYS A 399 -11.07 12.89 31.66
C LYS A 399 -10.30 11.56 31.74
N THR A 400 -9.62 11.18 30.66
CA THR A 400 -8.80 9.95 30.60
C THR A 400 -7.59 10.04 31.52
N ASN A 401 -6.85 11.15 31.49
CA ASN A 401 -5.70 11.39 32.35
C ASN A 401 -6.12 11.44 33.82
N THR A 402 -7.19 12.18 34.14
CA THR A 402 -7.74 12.25 35.52
C THR A 402 -8.09 10.85 36.04
N PHE A 403 -8.68 9.99 35.20
CA PHE A 403 -8.96 8.60 35.56
C PHE A 403 -7.68 7.82 35.90
N PHE A 404 -6.63 7.94 35.08
CA PHE A 404 -5.36 7.26 35.32
C PHE A 404 -4.56 7.83 36.51
N GLU A 405 -4.78 9.09 36.89
CA GLU A 405 -4.17 9.72 38.05
C GLU A 405 -4.88 9.36 39.37
N THR A 406 -6.22 9.33 39.35
CA THR A 406 -7.01 9.33 40.59
C THR A 406 -7.82 8.05 40.83
N VAL A 407 -8.26 7.38 39.76
CA VAL A 407 -9.18 6.23 39.87
C VAL A 407 -8.45 4.91 39.65
N TRP A 408 -7.63 4.82 38.60
CA TRP A 408 -6.90 3.60 38.25
C TRP A 408 -5.91 3.15 39.34
N PRO A 409 -5.11 4.04 39.98
CA PRO A 409 -4.19 3.63 41.04
C PRO A 409 -4.91 3.08 42.27
N VAL A 410 -6.08 3.64 42.61
CA VAL A 410 -6.92 3.15 43.72
C VAL A 410 -7.40 1.73 43.41
N TYR A 411 -7.90 1.47 42.20
CA TYR A 411 -8.27 0.13 41.78
C TYR A 411 -7.07 -0.83 41.82
N LYS A 412 -5.94 -0.44 41.23
CA LYS A 412 -4.71 -1.24 41.21
C LYS A 412 -4.30 -1.66 42.63
N ASN A 413 -4.19 -0.70 43.55
CA ASN A 413 -3.82 -0.98 44.94
C ASN A 413 -4.82 -1.90 45.65
N SER A 414 -6.10 -1.89 45.28
CA SER A 414 -7.11 -2.75 45.91
C SER A 414 -7.01 -4.23 45.53
N VAL A 415 -6.32 -4.56 44.42
CA VAL A 415 -6.27 -5.92 43.85
C VAL A 415 -4.85 -6.48 43.65
N GLN A 416 -3.82 -5.63 43.53
CA GLN A 416 -2.46 -6.05 43.11
C GLN A 416 -1.77 -7.05 44.05
N ASP A 417 -2.11 -7.04 45.35
CA ASP A 417 -1.47 -7.92 46.35
C ASP A 417 -2.18 -9.28 46.48
N LYS A 418 -3.29 -9.48 45.75
CA LYS A 418 -4.17 -10.65 45.93
C LYS A 418 -3.99 -11.71 44.84
N LEU A 419 -3.50 -11.32 43.66
CA LEU A 419 -3.17 -12.18 42.53
C LEU A 419 -1.93 -11.62 41.80
N PRO A 420 -1.19 -12.43 41.02
CA PRO A 420 -0.03 -11.96 40.27
C PRO A 420 -0.35 -10.72 39.42
N SER A 421 0.46 -9.66 39.56
CA SER A 421 0.20 -8.34 38.97
C SER A 421 0.29 -8.34 37.44
N PRO A 422 -0.84 -8.18 36.70
CA PRO A 422 -0.84 -8.06 35.24
C PRO A 422 -0.86 -6.59 34.78
N PHE A 423 -0.61 -5.64 35.70
CA PHE A 423 -0.71 -4.22 35.42
C PHE A 423 0.46 -3.72 34.57
N LYS A 424 0.13 -3.07 33.46
CA LYS A 424 1.08 -2.30 32.67
C LYS A 424 1.28 -0.90 33.24
N GLU A 425 2.42 -0.29 32.94
CA GLU A 425 2.65 1.12 33.19
C GLU A 425 1.69 1.98 32.36
N THR A 426 1.18 3.04 32.99
CA THR A 426 0.27 4.01 32.37
C THR A 426 0.96 5.36 32.27
N GLN A 427 0.74 6.07 31.17
CA GLN A 427 1.30 7.38 30.92
C GLN A 427 0.19 8.41 30.75
N LEU A 428 0.48 9.66 31.13
CA LEU A 428 -0.37 10.81 30.83
C LEU A 428 -0.12 11.24 29.39
N ILE A 429 -1.20 11.52 28.68
CA ILE A 429 -1.12 11.91 27.28
C ILE A 429 -1.27 13.42 27.20
N ASN A 430 -0.29 14.08 26.60
CA ASN A 430 -0.29 15.53 26.44
C ASN A 430 -1.51 15.99 25.63
N LYS A 431 -2.10 17.11 26.05
CA LYS A 431 -3.10 17.84 25.26
C LYS A 431 -2.43 18.41 24.01
N ASN A 432 -3.17 18.47 22.91
CA ASN A 432 -2.70 19.01 21.63
C ASN A 432 -3.05 20.49 21.50
#